data_AF-A0A829H5T8-F1
#
_entry.id   AF-A0A829H5T8-F1
#
_cell.length_a   1.000
_cell.length_b   1.000
_cell.length_c   1.000
_cell.angle_alpha   90.00
_cell.angle_beta   90.00
_cell.angle_gamma   90.00
#
_symmetry.space_group_name_H-M   'P 1'
#
loop_
_entity.id
_entity.type
_entity.pdbx_description
1 polymer ?
#
loop_
_entity_poly.entity_id
_entity_poly.type
_entity_poly.pdbx_seq_one_letter_code
_entity_poly.pdbx_strand_id
1 'polypeptide(L)'
;KLDISVADANGATQAVTLKNLPKTGNKLTLGATGATAWISVIVNGSTTWQGSLTSGNSQEVTLPDNVTTFQVRSGNATATTIKLNGQSVDISKGTSIVRTITFTADATESEGSQE
;
A
#
# COMPACT_ATOMS: atom_id res chain seq x y z
N LYS A 1 -15.92 5.59 5.78
CA LYS A 1 -15.02 5.96 4.65
C LYS A 1 -13.63 5.46 5.00
N LEU A 2 -12.89 4.90 4.04
CA LEU A 2 -11.50 4.49 4.24
C LEU A 2 -10.64 5.70 4.60
N ASP A 3 -9.94 5.61 5.72
CA ASP A 3 -8.96 6.60 6.17
C ASP A 3 -7.55 6.00 6.08
N ILE A 4 -6.61 6.79 5.56
CA ILE A 4 -5.23 6.36 5.28
C ILE A 4 -4.30 7.37 5.94
N SER A 5 -3.55 6.90 6.93
CA SER A 5 -2.54 7.68 7.64
C SER A 5 -1.16 7.15 7.27
N VAL A 6 -0.31 7.99 6.67
CA VAL A 6 1.06 7.62 6.28
C VAL A 6 2.04 8.26 7.26
N ALA A 7 2.91 7.46 7.87
CA ALA A 7 4.01 7.95 8.68
C ALA A 7 5.21 8.40 7.82
N ASP A 8 6.08 9.23 8.38
CA ASP A 8 7.39 9.50 7.79
C ASP A 8 8.19 8.19 7.65
N ALA A 9 8.94 8.09 6.56
CA ALA A 9 9.81 6.95 6.33
C ALA A 9 11.01 7.01 7.29
N ASN A 10 11.33 5.86 7.90
CA ASN A 10 12.52 5.66 8.69
C ASN A 10 13.53 4.84 7.88
N GLY A 11 14.44 5.50 7.18
CA GLY A 11 15.35 4.85 6.24
C GLY A 11 14.58 4.18 5.10
N ALA A 12 14.71 2.87 4.94
CA ALA A 12 14.08 2.10 3.88
C ALA A 12 12.68 1.56 4.24
N THR A 13 12.13 1.92 5.39
CA THR A 13 10.80 1.46 5.83
C THR A 13 9.85 2.63 5.99
N GLN A 14 8.57 2.40 5.71
CA GLN A 14 7.51 3.37 5.90
C GLN A 14 6.23 2.67 6.35
N ALA A 15 5.53 3.25 7.33
CA ALA A 15 4.31 2.68 7.87
C ALA A 15 3.07 3.41 7.33
N VAL A 16 2.03 2.65 7.02
CA VAL A 16 0.71 3.15 6.64
C VAL A 16 -0.35 2.46 7.50
N THR A 17 -1.14 3.26 8.20
CA THR A 17 -2.28 2.80 8.99
C THR A 17 -3.56 3.03 8.20
N LEU A 18 -4.40 2.00 8.12
CA LEU A 18 -5.67 2.00 7.41
C LEU A 18 -6.80 1.88 8.43
N LYS A 19 -7.72 2.83 8.47
CA LYS A 19 -8.95 2.72 9.27
C LYS A 19 -10.17 2.54 8.38
N ASN A 20 -11.10 1.69 8.80
CA ASN A 20 -12.30 1.34 8.04
C ASN A 20 -11.99 0.73 6.66
N LEU A 21 -10.99 -0.15 6.58
CA LEU A 21 -10.74 -0.95 5.38
C LEU A 21 -11.91 -1.94 5.18
N PRO A 22 -12.56 -1.96 4.00
CA PRO A 22 -13.57 -2.98 3.70
C PRO A 22 -13.03 -4.40 3.92
N LYS A 23 -13.87 -5.33 4.36
CA LYS A 23 -13.44 -6.72 4.55
C LYS A 23 -13.18 -7.44 3.23
N THR A 24 -13.75 -6.99 2.12
CA THR A 24 -13.67 -7.67 0.82
C THR A 24 -13.52 -6.66 -0.32
N GLY A 25 -13.07 -7.14 -1.48
CA GLY A 25 -13.03 -6.35 -2.71
C GLY A 25 -12.00 -5.21 -2.73
N ASN A 26 -11.00 -5.26 -1.85
CA ASN A 26 -9.95 -4.25 -1.81
C ASN A 26 -9.01 -4.38 -3.00
N LYS A 27 -8.66 -3.24 -3.59
CA LYS A 27 -7.81 -3.15 -4.77
C LYS A 27 -6.67 -2.18 -4.55
N LEU A 28 -5.48 -2.63 -4.89
CA LEU A 28 -4.28 -1.82 -4.91
C LEU A 28 -3.95 -1.47 -6.36
N THR A 29 -3.89 -0.19 -6.68
CA THR A 29 -3.38 0.27 -7.98
C THR A 29 -1.96 0.79 -7.79
N LEU A 30 -1.02 0.13 -8.44
CA LEU A 30 0.39 0.45 -8.47
C LEU A 30 0.70 1.16 -9.78
N GLY A 31 1.64 2.09 -9.77
CA GLY A 31 2.07 2.78 -10.96
C GLY A 31 3.45 3.38 -10.81
N ALA A 32 3.94 3.92 -11.91
CA ALA A 32 5.17 4.69 -11.92
C ALA A 32 4.98 6.01 -12.67
N THR A 33 5.67 7.07 -12.25
CA THR A 33 5.65 8.39 -12.87
C THR A 33 7.07 8.95 -12.93
N GLY A 34 7.46 9.52 -14.08
CA GLY A 34 8.76 10.16 -14.30
C GLY A 34 9.92 9.18 -14.57
N ALA A 35 9.90 7.99 -13.95
CA ALA A 35 10.88 6.93 -14.17
C ALA A 35 10.27 5.55 -13.97
N THR A 36 10.98 4.50 -14.38
CA THR A 36 10.59 3.11 -14.12
C THR A 36 10.76 2.77 -12.63
N ALA A 37 9.80 2.04 -12.06
CA ALA A 37 9.88 1.49 -10.72
C ALA A 37 9.65 -0.02 -10.74
N TRP A 38 10.56 -0.77 -10.11
CA TRP A 38 10.27 -2.16 -9.75
C TRP A 38 9.42 -2.19 -8.49
N ILE A 39 8.31 -2.93 -8.49
CA ILE A 39 7.37 -2.98 -7.37
C ILE A 39 7.03 -4.44 -7.08
N SER A 40 6.89 -4.78 -5.80
CA SER A 40 6.44 -6.10 -5.32
C SER A 40 5.38 -5.93 -4.23
N VAL A 41 4.29 -6.68 -4.34
CA VAL A 41 3.21 -6.75 -3.35
C VAL A 41 3.31 -8.06 -2.61
N ILE A 42 3.39 -7.96 -1.29
CA ILE A 42 3.50 -9.10 -0.39
C ILE A 42 2.28 -9.07 0.53
N VAL A 43 1.50 -10.15 0.52
CA VAL A 43 0.35 -10.30 1.40
C VAL A 43 0.55 -11.55 2.24
N ASN A 44 0.37 -11.45 3.56
CA ASN A 44 0.59 -12.56 4.49
C ASN A 44 1.96 -13.24 4.33
N GLY A 45 3.00 -12.46 4.01
CA GLY A 45 4.37 -12.97 3.82
C GLY A 45 4.67 -13.59 2.44
N SER A 46 3.67 -13.72 1.56
CA SER A 46 3.86 -14.24 0.20
C SER A 46 3.74 -13.14 -0.85
N THR A 47 4.65 -13.14 -1.83
CA THR A 47 4.56 -12.24 -2.98
C THR A 47 3.36 -12.63 -3.85
N THR A 48 2.39 -11.73 -3.97
CA THR A 48 1.20 -11.91 -4.82
C THR A 48 1.38 -11.33 -6.21
N TRP A 49 2.22 -10.31 -6.32
CA TRP A 49 2.59 -9.70 -7.59
C TRP A 49 3.98 -9.06 -7.49
N GLN A 50 4.73 -9.06 -8.59
CA GLN A 50 5.93 -8.24 -8.75
C GLN A 50 6.18 -7.91 -10.21
N GLY A 51 6.76 -6.74 -10.48
CA GLY A 51 7.09 -6.33 -11.84
C GLY A 51 7.68 -4.93 -11.91
N SER A 52 8.23 -4.59 -13.07
CA SER A 52 8.68 -3.24 -13.38
C SER A 52 7.56 -2.48 -14.10
N LEU A 53 7.17 -1.32 -13.57
CA LEU A 53 6.24 -0.41 -14.23
C LEU A 53 7.03 0.78 -14.77
N THR A 54 6.91 1.03 -16.08
CA THR A 54 7.44 2.24 -16.70
C THR A 54 6.49 3.43 -16.44
N SER A 55 7.00 4.66 -16.58
CA SER A 55 6.21 5.86 -16.35
C SER A 55 4.90 5.86 -17.14
N GLY A 56 3.78 6.13 -16.46
CA GLY A 56 2.43 6.16 -17.03
C GLY A 56 1.72 4.81 -17.07
N ASN A 57 2.43 3.70 -16.81
CA ASN A 57 1.80 2.39 -16.68
C ASN A 57 1.35 2.10 -15.24
N SER A 58 0.29 1.30 -15.13
CA SER A 58 -0.27 0.89 -13.85
C SER A 58 -0.62 -0.59 -13.83
N GLN A 59 -0.54 -1.19 -12.64
CA GLN A 59 -1.01 -2.54 -12.36
C GLN A 59 -2.06 -2.49 -11.25
N GLU A 60 -3.18 -3.18 -11.43
CA GLU A 60 -4.13 -3.47 -10.35
C GLU A 60 -3.83 -4.82 -9.72
N VAL A 61 -3.85 -4.88 -8.39
CA VAL A 61 -3.71 -6.10 -7.58
C VAL A 61 -4.90 -6.19 -6.62
N THR A 62 -5.68 -7.25 -6.74
CA THR A 62 -6.76 -7.56 -5.80
C THR A 62 -6.17 -8.11 -4.51
N LEU A 63 -6.51 -7.50 -3.39
CA LEU A 63 -6.12 -8.01 -2.07
C LEU A 63 -7.13 -9.08 -1.62
N PRO A 64 -6.68 -10.12 -0.90
CA PRO A 64 -7.58 -11.13 -0.36
C PRO A 64 -8.54 -10.53 0.68
N ASP A 65 -9.65 -11.23 0.90
CA ASP A 65 -10.61 -10.87 1.92
C ASP A 65 -9.99 -10.93 3.33
N ASN A 66 -10.47 -10.07 4.21
CA ASN A 66 -10.03 -9.91 5.60
C ASN A 66 -8.52 -9.64 5.73
N VAL A 67 -7.89 -9.07 4.70
CA VAL A 67 -6.48 -8.64 4.78
C VAL A 67 -6.31 -7.60 5.88
N THR A 68 -5.44 -7.90 6.84
CA THR A 68 -5.09 -6.97 7.94
C THR A 68 -3.70 -6.38 7.75
N THR A 69 -2.82 -7.06 7.01
CA THR A 69 -1.49 -6.56 6.72
C THR A 69 -1.03 -6.96 5.32
N PHE A 70 -0.36 -6.03 4.64
CA PHE A 70 0.33 -6.27 3.39
C PHE A 70 1.48 -5.27 3.23
N GLN A 71 2.41 -5.56 2.32
CA GLN A 71 3.54 -4.71 2.04
C GLN A 71 3.64 -4.41 0.56
N VAL A 72 4.08 -3.20 0.25
CA VAL A 72 4.54 -2.81 -1.08
C VAL A 72 6.02 -2.49 -0.98
N ARG A 73 6.85 -3.24 -1.70
CA ARG A 73 8.27 -2.94 -1.86
C ARG A 73 8.48 -2.24 -3.19
N SER A 74 9.22 -1.16 -3.20
CA SER A 74 9.60 -0.44 -4.40
C SER A 74 11.11 -0.31 -4.52
N GLY A 75 11.65 -0.57 -5.70
CA GLY A 75 13.02 -0.31 -6.13
C GLY A 75 13.21 1.05 -6.81
N ASN A 76 12.20 1.92 -6.78
CA ASN A 76 12.30 3.35 -7.11
C ASN A 76 11.08 4.09 -6.54
N ALA A 77 11.08 4.29 -5.23
CA ALA A 77 9.92 4.75 -4.48
C ALA A 77 9.55 6.22 -4.77
N THR A 78 10.50 7.05 -5.20
CA THR A 78 10.23 8.45 -5.62
C THR A 78 9.45 8.51 -6.94
N ALA A 79 9.54 7.48 -7.78
CA ALA A 79 8.75 7.34 -9.00
C ALA A 79 7.47 6.52 -8.80
N THR A 80 7.30 5.85 -7.65
CA THR A 80 6.19 4.92 -7.41
C THR A 80 4.92 5.66 -7.00
N THR A 81 3.79 5.26 -7.56
CA THR A 81 2.46 5.71 -7.13
C THR A 81 1.66 4.53 -6.59
N ILE A 82 0.96 4.75 -5.47
CA ILE A 82 0.10 3.73 -4.86
C ILE A 82 -1.28 4.33 -4.61
N LYS A 83 -2.33 3.62 -5.01
CA LYS A 83 -3.71 3.90 -4.62
C LYS A 83 -4.33 2.67 -3.99
N LEU A 84 -5.09 2.87 -2.92
CA LEU A 84 -5.90 1.84 -2.28
C LEU A 84 -7.36 2.21 -2.41
N ASN A 85 -8.15 1.34 -3.06
CA ASN A 85 -9.58 1.58 -3.35
C ASN A 85 -9.81 2.95 -4.03
N GLY A 86 -8.92 3.33 -4.94
CA GLY A 86 -8.96 4.61 -5.66
C GLY A 86 -8.42 5.82 -4.88
N GLN A 87 -8.15 5.70 -3.58
CA GLN A 87 -7.57 6.77 -2.78
C GLN A 87 -6.04 6.72 -2.81
N SER A 88 -5.40 7.85 -3.11
CA SER A 88 -3.93 7.95 -3.17
C SER A 88 -3.30 7.75 -1.79
N VAL A 89 -2.18 7.02 -1.76
CA VAL A 89 -1.33 6.84 -0.58
C VAL A 89 -0.08 7.71 -0.77
N ASP A 90 0.04 8.78 0.01
CA ASP A 90 1.17 9.71 -0.11
C ASP A 90 2.45 9.13 0.49
N ILE A 91 3.24 8.45 -0.34
CA ILE A 91 4.56 7.93 0.06
C ILE A 91 5.68 8.96 -0.15
N SER A 92 5.40 10.24 -0.36
CA SER A 92 6.46 11.24 -0.63
C SER A 92 7.37 11.53 0.58
N LYS A 93 6.93 11.18 1.79
CA LYS A 93 7.62 11.40 3.07
C LYS A 93 8.82 10.46 3.32
N GLY A 94 9.72 10.33 2.35
CA GLY A 94 10.93 9.50 2.50
C GLY A 94 11.96 9.76 1.42
N THR A 95 13.24 9.66 1.78
CA THR A 95 14.37 9.96 0.88
C THR A 95 14.97 8.72 0.22
N SER A 96 14.75 7.52 0.78
CA SER A 96 15.30 6.27 0.25
C SER A 96 14.70 5.90 -1.10
N ILE A 97 15.52 5.47 -2.06
CA ILE A 97 15.04 5.01 -3.37
C ILE A 97 14.39 3.64 -3.27
N VAL A 98 14.95 2.74 -2.47
CA VAL A 98 14.35 1.45 -2.15
C VAL A 98 13.53 1.60 -0.87
N ARG A 99 12.24 1.27 -0.91
CA ARG A 99 11.36 1.35 0.27
C ARG A 99 10.44 0.15 0.41
N THR A 100 10.26 -0.28 1.64
CA THR A 100 9.21 -1.20 2.08
C THR A 100 8.13 -0.39 2.79
N ILE A 101 6.96 -0.30 2.17
CA ILE A 101 5.78 0.35 2.72
C ILE A 101 4.89 -0.73 3.31
N THR A 102 4.73 -0.72 4.63
CA THR A 102 3.89 -1.70 5.36
C THR A 102 2.54 -1.08 5.65
N PHE A 103 1.50 -1.71 5.15
CA PHE A 103 0.11 -1.34 5.40
C PHE A 103 -0.44 -2.22 6.52
N THR A 104 -1.05 -1.60 7.50
CA THR A 104 -1.72 -2.27 8.61
C THR A 104 -3.13 -1.71 8.72
N ALA A 105 -4.12 -2.58 8.55
CA ALA A 105 -5.48 -2.27 8.95
C ALA A 105 -5.51 -2.20 10.47
N ASP A 106 -5.78 -1.01 10.99
CA ASP A 106 -6.22 -0.86 12.36
C ASP A 106 -7.46 -1.74 12.49
N ALA A 107 -7.49 -2.61 13.49
CA ALA A 107 -8.70 -3.35 13.77
C ALA A 107 -9.79 -2.32 14.06
N THR A 108 -10.65 -2.04 13.09
CA THR A 108 -11.94 -1.45 13.41
C THR A 108 -12.62 -2.47 14.29
N GLU A 109 -12.57 -2.21 15.60
CA GLU A 109 -13.63 -2.54 16.53
C GLU A 109 -14.95 -2.33 15.79
N SER A 110 -15.46 -3.41 15.23
CA SER A 110 -16.83 -3.47 14.79
C SER A 110 -17.60 -3.96 16.00
N GLU A 111 -18.50 -3.08 16.44
CA GLU A 111 -19.62 -3.32 17.35
C GLU A 111 -19.34 -3.05 18.82
N GLY A 112 -19.68 -1.82 19.24
CA GLY A 112 -20.26 -1.65 20.56
C GLY A 112 -21.58 -2.42 20.62
N SER A 113 -21.69 -3.29 21.62
CA SER A 113 -22.98 -3.61 22.22
C SER A 113 -22.96 -2.98 23.61
N GLN A 114 -23.78 -1.94 23.78
CA GLN A 114 -24.42 -1.69 25.06
C GLN A 114 -25.19 -2.96 25.44
N GLU A 115 -25.02 -3.43 26.67
CA GLU A 115 -26.08 -3.86 27.61
C GLU A 115 -25.45 -4.18 28.97
#